data_AF-A0A248YHR8-F1
#
_entry.id   AF-A0A248YHR8-F1
#
_cell.length_a   1.000
_cell.length_b   1.000
_cell.length_c   1.000
_cell.angle_alpha   90.00
_cell.angle_beta   90.00
_cell.angle_gamma   90.00
#
_symmetry.space_group_name_H-M   'P 1'
#
loop_
_entity.id
_entity.type
_entity.pdbx_description
1 polymer ?
#
loop_
_entity_poly.entity_id
_entity_poly.type
_entity_poly.pdbx_seq_one_letter_code
_entity_poly.pdbx_strand_id
1 'polypeptide(L)'
;MTTDPLAPLLSLADVAPAVDHARDRVDQALRHRALRRQGGRVAAEVSLRCAVASAAIEGHGYDLDAVRAGTVTDPVVQGALRVAGELPGLADRWSRAPRQVLARLHVLAARDAVPADELGRPGAAAPGDRPPVSPAGAGPGAVAAPQVSPAGGPAVGAALGVRLDGLAALVAGGTSAPPVLLAAVVHGELLALRPFAGPSGVVARAAARLTLLSTGFDPRGLVAVDLGHRERQPEYVGSAGAFATGTPDGLRSWLRHYVAAVELGADRLTQICDEI
;
A
#
# COMPACT_ATOMS: atom_id res chain seq x y z
N MET A 1 -8.83 2.87 -30.91
CA MET A 1 -9.18 2.48 -29.52
C MET A 1 -7.89 2.10 -28.85
N THR A 2 -7.45 2.87 -27.85
CA THR A 2 -6.24 2.52 -27.08
C THR A 2 -6.58 1.30 -26.23
N THR A 3 -5.82 0.22 -26.39
CA THR A 3 -5.96 -0.97 -25.55
C THR A 3 -5.63 -0.60 -24.11
N ASP A 4 -6.49 -0.99 -23.16
CA ASP A 4 -6.25 -0.76 -21.73
C ASP A 4 -4.97 -1.48 -21.29
N PRO A 5 -3.96 -0.77 -20.75
CA PRO A 5 -2.68 -1.36 -20.40
C PRO A 5 -2.76 -2.40 -19.27
N LEU A 6 -3.80 -2.37 -18.45
CA LEU A 6 -3.99 -3.31 -17.33
C LEU A 6 -4.90 -4.49 -17.68
N ALA A 7 -5.61 -4.45 -18.80
CA ALA A 7 -6.51 -5.54 -19.22
C ALA A 7 -5.84 -6.93 -19.27
N PRO A 8 -4.57 -7.09 -19.72
CA PRO A 8 -3.92 -8.40 -19.74
C PRO A 8 -3.79 -9.07 -18.36
N LEU A 9 -3.79 -8.30 -17.27
CA LEU A 9 -3.67 -8.83 -15.91
C LEU A 9 -4.90 -9.66 -15.50
N LEU A 10 -6.07 -9.37 -16.05
CA LEU A 10 -7.30 -10.15 -15.79
C LEU A 10 -7.26 -11.53 -16.45
N SER A 11 -6.45 -11.70 -17.49
CA SER A 11 -6.26 -12.98 -18.18
C SER A 11 -5.29 -13.92 -17.44
N LEU A 12 -4.61 -13.44 -16.40
CA LEU A 12 -3.79 -14.29 -15.55
C LEU A 12 -4.67 -15.26 -14.77
N ALA A 13 -4.21 -16.49 -14.62
CA ALA A 13 -4.98 -17.56 -14.01
C ALA A 13 -5.55 -17.17 -12.64
N ASP A 14 -6.86 -17.36 -12.48
CA ASP A 14 -7.65 -17.07 -11.28
C ASP A 14 -7.67 -15.60 -10.82
N VAL A 15 -7.21 -14.62 -11.61
CA VAL A 15 -7.22 -13.21 -11.21
C VAL A 15 -8.61 -12.60 -11.32
N ALA A 16 -9.24 -12.66 -12.51
CA ALA A 16 -10.58 -12.12 -12.72
C ALA A 16 -11.63 -12.64 -11.70
N PRO A 17 -11.80 -13.97 -11.50
CA PRO A 17 -12.78 -14.46 -10.53
C PRO A 17 -12.46 -14.06 -9.08
N ALA A 18 -11.19 -13.86 -8.73
CA ALA A 18 -10.82 -13.37 -7.41
C ALA A 18 -11.21 -11.90 -7.21
N VAL A 19 -10.97 -11.06 -8.22
CA VAL A 19 -11.36 -9.65 -8.19
C VAL A 19 -12.88 -9.51 -8.02
N ASP A 20 -13.66 -10.31 -8.74
CA ASP A 20 -15.12 -10.34 -8.61
C ASP A 20 -15.53 -10.80 -7.21
N HIS A 21 -14.92 -11.86 -6.68
CA HIS A 21 -15.23 -12.34 -5.33
C HIS A 21 -14.91 -11.30 -4.25
N ALA A 22 -13.75 -10.66 -4.30
CA ALA A 22 -13.41 -9.62 -3.33
C ALA A 22 -14.37 -8.42 -3.38
N ARG A 23 -14.86 -8.06 -4.57
CA ARG A 23 -15.91 -7.05 -4.70
C ARG A 23 -17.18 -7.46 -3.97
N ASP A 24 -17.66 -8.69 -4.16
CA ASP A 24 -18.84 -9.20 -3.47
C ASP A 24 -18.67 -9.20 -1.94
N ARG A 25 -17.49 -9.62 -1.46
CA ARG A 25 -17.14 -9.63 -0.03
C ARG A 25 -17.17 -8.22 0.56
N VAL A 26 -16.61 -7.23 -0.14
CA VAL A 26 -16.63 -5.82 0.27
C VAL A 26 -18.06 -5.27 0.25
N ASP A 27 -18.81 -5.50 -0.82
CA ASP A 27 -20.20 -5.05 -0.94
C ASP A 27 -21.09 -5.63 0.17
N GLN A 28 -20.84 -6.88 0.59
CA GLN A 28 -21.50 -7.49 1.73
C GLN A 28 -21.15 -6.79 3.05
N ALA A 29 -19.86 -6.55 3.32
CA ALA A 29 -19.40 -5.90 4.54
C ALA A 29 -19.94 -4.46 4.65
N LEU A 30 -20.00 -3.72 3.55
CA LEU A 30 -20.53 -2.34 3.50
C LEU A 30 -22.04 -2.25 3.79
N ARG A 31 -22.77 -3.36 3.74
CA ARG A 31 -24.21 -3.43 4.12
C ARG A 31 -24.42 -3.60 5.63
N HIS A 32 -23.35 -3.70 6.42
CA HIS A 32 -23.47 -3.93 7.86
C HIS A 32 -24.26 -2.82 8.56
N ARG A 33 -25.21 -3.21 9.43
CA ARG A 33 -26.19 -2.28 10.04
C ARG A 33 -25.55 -1.20 10.91
N ALA A 34 -24.40 -1.48 11.53
CA ALA A 34 -23.68 -0.53 12.36
C ALA A 34 -23.26 0.72 11.57
N LEU A 35 -22.94 0.57 10.28
CA LEU A 35 -22.46 1.66 9.42
C LEU A 35 -23.50 2.77 9.20
N ARG A 36 -24.80 2.48 9.40
CA ARG A 36 -25.88 3.47 9.32
C ARG A 36 -25.93 4.43 10.50
N ARG A 37 -25.55 3.97 11.69
CA ARG A 37 -25.67 4.74 12.95
C ARG A 37 -24.32 5.14 13.54
N GLN A 38 -23.33 4.26 13.42
CA GLN A 38 -22.01 4.36 14.03
C GLN A 38 -20.89 4.50 12.99
N GLY A 39 -21.22 4.76 11.73
CA GLY A 39 -20.24 4.67 10.65
C GLY A 39 -19.06 5.64 10.77
N GLY A 40 -19.21 6.79 11.45
CA GLY A 40 -18.07 7.68 11.76
C GLY A 40 -17.11 7.05 12.77
N ARG A 41 -17.64 6.41 13.83
CA ARG A 41 -16.86 5.69 14.84
C ARG A 41 -16.17 4.47 14.25
N VAL A 42 -16.86 3.71 13.39
CA VAL A 42 -16.26 2.58 12.66
C VAL A 42 -15.13 3.05 11.75
N ALA A 43 -15.32 4.14 10.99
CA ALA A 43 -14.27 4.68 10.13
C ALA A 43 -13.03 5.12 10.91
N ALA A 44 -13.22 5.78 12.06
CA ALA A 44 -12.12 6.16 12.95
C ALA A 44 -11.35 4.93 13.48
N GLU A 45 -12.07 3.89 13.90
CA GLU A 45 -11.48 2.65 14.41
C GLU A 45 -10.74 1.87 13.33
N VAL A 46 -11.32 1.71 12.13
CA VAL A 46 -10.66 1.12 10.96
C VAL A 46 -9.38 1.90 10.63
N SER A 47 -9.46 3.23 10.58
CA SER A 47 -8.31 4.09 10.27
C SER A 47 -7.16 3.90 11.27
N LEU A 48 -7.47 3.87 12.57
CA LEU A 48 -6.50 3.59 13.63
C LEU A 48 -5.86 2.20 13.47
N ARG A 49 -6.67 1.14 13.34
CA ARG A 49 -6.15 -0.23 13.20
C ARG A 49 -5.31 -0.41 11.94
N CYS A 50 -5.71 0.20 10.82
CA CYS A 50 -4.93 0.23 9.58
C CYS A 50 -3.59 0.94 9.77
N ALA A 51 -3.55 2.08 10.45
CA ALA A 51 -2.30 2.80 10.73
C ALA A 51 -1.34 1.93 11.56
N VAL A 52 -1.84 1.29 12.62
CA VAL A 52 -1.05 0.39 13.48
C VAL A 52 -0.56 -0.82 12.70
N ALA A 53 -1.43 -1.47 11.91
CA ALA A 53 -1.04 -2.59 11.07
C ALA A 53 0.02 -2.19 10.03
N SER A 54 -0.12 -1.02 9.43
CA SER A 54 0.82 -0.47 8.46
C SER A 54 2.20 -0.24 9.07
N ALA A 55 2.28 0.36 10.27
CA ALA A 55 3.54 0.53 10.98
C ALA A 55 4.16 -0.82 11.40
N ALA A 56 3.32 -1.77 11.85
CA ALA A 56 3.77 -3.12 12.22
C ALA A 56 4.38 -3.90 11.04
N ILE A 57 3.88 -3.70 9.82
CA ILE A 57 4.47 -4.30 8.60
C ILE A 57 5.88 -3.75 8.33
N GLU A 58 6.17 -2.51 8.71
CA GLU A 58 7.53 -1.93 8.65
C GLU A 58 8.41 -2.33 9.84
N GLY A 59 7.96 -3.22 10.72
CA GLY A 59 8.69 -3.64 11.92
C GLY A 59 8.42 -2.80 13.17
N HIS A 60 7.54 -1.81 13.09
CA HIS A 60 7.19 -0.92 14.21
C HIS A 60 5.84 -1.32 14.82
N GLY A 61 5.79 -2.53 15.39
CA GLY A 61 4.59 -3.10 16.01
C GLY A 61 4.43 -2.69 17.47
N TYR A 62 3.28 -2.13 17.83
CA TYR A 62 2.91 -1.76 19.19
C TYR A 62 1.51 -2.25 19.52
N ASP A 63 1.22 -2.35 20.81
CA ASP A 63 -0.12 -2.64 21.29
C ASP A 63 -1.12 -1.54 20.90
N LEU A 64 -2.32 -1.94 20.45
CA LEU A 64 -3.33 -1.02 19.95
C LEU A 64 -3.81 -0.04 21.02
N ASP A 65 -3.96 -0.50 22.28
CA ASP A 65 -4.45 0.35 23.36
C ASP A 65 -3.38 1.34 23.81
N ALA A 66 -2.10 0.96 23.79
CA ALA A 66 -0.99 1.89 24.01
C ALA A 66 -0.94 2.99 22.93
N VAL A 67 -1.12 2.64 21.66
CA VAL A 67 -1.19 3.63 20.57
C VAL A 67 -2.41 4.54 20.74
N ARG A 68 -3.58 3.96 21.07
CA ARG A 68 -4.83 4.71 21.32
C ARG A 68 -4.71 5.67 22.50
N ALA A 69 -4.00 5.29 23.56
CA ALA A 69 -3.73 6.13 24.72
C ALA A 69 -2.73 7.27 24.42
N GLY A 70 -2.10 7.28 23.24
CA GLY A 70 -1.14 8.31 22.84
C GLY A 70 0.22 8.19 23.54
N THR A 71 0.55 7.04 24.13
CA THR A 71 1.81 6.84 24.86
C THR A 71 2.96 6.38 23.95
N VAL A 72 2.66 5.99 22.70
CA VAL A 72 3.67 5.53 21.72
C VAL A 72 4.16 6.71 20.90
N THR A 73 5.44 7.08 21.03
CA THR A 73 6.06 8.21 20.30
C THR A 73 6.94 7.78 19.13
N ASP A 74 6.88 6.51 18.72
CA ASP A 74 7.63 5.97 17.59
C ASP A 74 7.34 6.77 16.30
N PRO A 75 8.37 7.32 15.62
CA PRO A 75 8.17 8.19 14.46
C PRO A 75 7.40 7.52 13.31
N VAL A 76 7.59 6.22 13.07
CA VAL A 76 6.91 5.48 11.99
C VAL A 76 5.44 5.26 12.33
N VAL A 77 5.14 4.91 13.58
CA VAL A 77 3.74 4.80 14.06
C VAL A 77 3.04 6.16 13.96
N GLN A 78 3.70 7.22 14.44
CA GLN A 78 3.16 8.58 14.36
C GLN A 78 3.00 9.07 12.92
N GLY A 79 3.90 8.64 12.01
CA GLY A 79 3.77 8.87 10.57
C GLY A 79 2.55 8.17 9.97
N ALA A 80 2.36 6.89 10.28
CA ALA A 80 1.21 6.11 9.81
C ALA A 80 -0.12 6.69 10.31
N LEU A 81 -0.20 7.14 11.57
CA LEU A 81 -1.39 7.82 12.13
C LEU A 81 -1.70 9.13 11.40
N ARG A 82 -0.68 9.95 11.14
CA ARG A 82 -0.84 11.21 10.38
C ARG A 82 -1.31 10.96 8.96
N VAL A 83 -0.74 9.95 8.29
CA VAL A 83 -1.19 9.52 6.96
C VAL A 83 -2.66 9.10 7.00
N ALA A 84 -3.03 8.23 7.94
CA ALA A 84 -4.40 7.70 8.04
C ALA A 84 -5.45 8.79 8.30
N GLY A 85 -5.11 9.81 9.11
CA GLY A 85 -5.98 10.97 9.33
C GLY A 85 -6.17 11.88 8.11
N GLU A 86 -5.18 11.93 7.21
CA GLU A 86 -5.18 12.81 6.03
C GLU A 86 -5.77 12.15 4.78
N LEU A 87 -5.85 10.81 4.71
CA LEU A 87 -6.31 10.10 3.51
C LEU A 87 -7.65 10.59 2.95
N PRO A 88 -8.72 10.77 3.75
CA PRO A 88 -10.01 11.22 3.20
C PRO A 88 -9.91 12.57 2.48
N GLY A 89 -9.08 13.49 2.98
CA GLY A 89 -8.87 14.81 2.37
C GLY A 89 -8.01 14.80 1.10
N LEU A 90 -7.31 13.68 0.82
CA LEU A 90 -6.44 13.53 -0.33
C LEU A 90 -7.08 12.77 -1.51
N ALA A 91 -8.17 12.04 -1.28
CA ALA A 91 -8.83 11.19 -2.28
C ALA A 91 -9.18 11.94 -3.57
N ASP A 92 -9.78 13.11 -3.42
CA ASP A 92 -10.17 14.00 -4.51
C ASP A 92 -8.98 14.48 -5.36
N ARG A 93 -7.83 14.71 -4.72
CA ARG A 93 -6.61 15.19 -5.38
C ARG A 93 -5.83 14.04 -6.03
N TRP A 94 -6.03 12.80 -5.57
CA TRP A 94 -5.26 11.64 -6.00
C TRP A 94 -5.26 11.48 -7.52
N SER A 95 -6.43 11.54 -8.18
CA SER A 95 -6.55 11.42 -9.64
C SER A 95 -6.04 12.64 -10.41
N ARG A 96 -5.97 13.81 -9.77
CA ARG A 96 -5.61 15.09 -10.42
C ARG A 96 -4.13 15.42 -10.30
N ALA A 97 -3.51 15.06 -9.18
CA ALA A 97 -2.10 15.33 -8.91
C ALA A 97 -1.42 14.19 -8.14
N PRO A 98 -1.35 12.95 -8.71
CA PRO A 98 -0.82 11.78 -8.02
C PRO A 98 0.58 12.01 -7.43
N ARG A 99 1.49 12.65 -8.18
CA ARG A 99 2.87 12.92 -7.74
C ARG A 99 2.93 13.85 -6.51
N GLN A 100 2.09 14.88 -6.47
CA GLN A 100 2.03 15.80 -5.34
C GLN A 100 1.46 15.10 -4.10
N VAL A 101 0.47 14.23 -4.30
CA VAL A 101 -0.11 13.44 -3.23
C VAL A 101 0.91 12.43 -2.68
N LEU A 102 1.68 11.73 -3.53
CA LEU A 102 2.76 10.85 -3.09
C LEU A 102 3.81 11.60 -2.25
N ALA A 103 4.23 12.79 -2.69
CA ALA A 103 5.15 13.62 -1.93
C ALA A 103 4.57 14.03 -0.57
N ARG A 104 3.28 14.42 -0.52
CA ARG A 104 2.58 14.75 0.74
C ARG A 104 2.47 13.56 1.67
N LEU A 105 2.09 12.39 1.15
CA LEU A 105 2.03 11.14 1.92
C LEU A 105 3.39 10.82 2.53
N HIS A 106 4.48 10.98 1.78
CA HIS A 106 5.83 10.76 2.31
C HIS A 106 6.20 11.78 3.38
N VAL A 107 5.92 13.08 3.20
CA VAL A 107 6.13 14.10 4.25
C VAL A 107 5.41 13.71 5.56
N LEU A 108 4.18 13.18 5.46
CA LEU A 108 3.43 12.69 6.61
C LEU A 108 4.06 11.41 7.18
N ALA A 109 4.38 10.41 6.35
CA ALA A 109 4.88 9.13 6.82
C ALA A 109 6.28 9.21 7.46
N ALA A 110 7.16 10.06 6.91
CA ALA A 110 8.59 10.02 7.21
C ALA A 110 9.08 11.18 8.09
N ARG A 111 8.24 12.17 8.42
CA ARG A 111 8.62 13.23 9.38
C ARG A 111 9.07 12.59 10.69
N ASP A 112 10.20 13.09 11.21
CA ASP A 112 10.90 12.61 12.41
C ASP A 112 11.53 11.21 12.26
N ALA A 113 11.43 10.58 11.08
CA ALA A 113 12.08 9.32 10.72
C ALA A 113 13.21 9.50 9.68
N VAL A 114 13.16 10.57 8.86
CA VAL A 114 14.19 10.91 7.86
C VAL A 114 14.58 12.39 7.94
N PRO A 115 15.75 12.81 7.39
CA PRO A 115 16.15 14.20 7.34
C PRO A 115 15.13 15.11 6.62
N ALA A 116 14.97 16.34 7.13
CA ALA A 116 13.94 17.26 6.64
C ALA A 116 14.10 17.66 5.17
N ASP A 117 15.33 17.66 4.66
CA ASP A 117 15.67 17.95 3.27
C ASP A 117 15.41 16.77 2.32
N GLU A 118 15.17 15.57 2.84
CA GLU A 118 14.75 14.40 2.04
C GLU A 118 13.21 14.29 1.95
N LEU A 119 12.47 15.01 2.80
CA LEU A 119 11.02 14.92 2.87
C LEU A 119 10.33 15.35 1.56
N GLY A 120 9.66 14.38 0.94
CA GLY A 120 8.77 14.57 -0.21
C GLY A 120 9.51 14.61 -1.53
N ARG A 121 10.81 14.29 -1.51
CA ARG A 121 11.66 14.23 -2.71
C ARG A 121 11.81 12.78 -3.17
N PRO A 122 11.31 12.43 -4.37
CA PRO A 122 11.58 11.11 -4.90
C PRO A 122 13.07 10.91 -5.18
N GLY A 123 13.62 9.80 -4.72
CA GLY A 123 14.99 9.36 -4.93
C GLY A 123 15.08 7.84 -4.87
N ALA A 124 16.10 7.24 -5.48
CA ALA A 124 16.32 5.81 -5.31
C ALA A 124 16.75 5.56 -3.86
N ALA A 125 15.93 4.86 -3.07
CA ALA A 125 16.28 4.50 -1.70
C ALA A 125 17.59 3.69 -1.67
N ALA A 126 18.45 3.96 -0.67
CA ALA A 126 19.72 3.26 -0.52
C ALA A 126 19.49 1.76 -0.22
N PRO A 127 20.40 0.85 -0.65
CA PRO A 127 20.25 -0.60 -0.46
C PRO A 127 20.06 -1.06 1.00
N GLY A 128 20.42 -0.22 1.98
CA GLY A 128 20.31 -0.49 3.42
C GLY A 128 18.90 -0.40 4.00
N ASP A 129 17.92 0.17 3.29
CA ASP A 129 16.52 0.24 3.74
C ASP A 129 15.75 -1.08 3.48
N ARG A 130 16.42 -2.16 3.09
CA ARG A 130 15.78 -3.46 2.88
C ARG A 130 15.45 -4.06 4.25
N PRO A 131 14.19 -4.41 4.58
CA PRO A 131 13.92 -5.19 5.78
C PRO A 131 14.77 -6.47 5.72
N PRO A 132 15.31 -6.96 6.85
CA PRO A 132 16.11 -8.17 6.86
C PRO A 132 15.26 -9.31 6.29
N VAL A 133 15.58 -9.75 5.08
CA VAL A 133 15.14 -11.07 4.63
C VAL A 133 16.00 -12.05 5.42
N SER A 134 15.45 -12.71 6.43
CA SER A 134 16.09 -13.91 6.96
C SER A 134 16.09 -14.94 5.83
N PRO A 135 17.27 -15.35 5.30
CA PRO A 135 17.29 -16.35 4.26
C PRO A 135 17.01 -17.70 4.92
N ALA A 136 15.77 -18.16 4.83
CA ALA A 136 15.50 -19.59 4.98
C ALA A 136 15.98 -20.28 3.70
N GLY A 137 17.23 -20.76 3.72
CA GLY A 137 17.78 -21.68 2.74
C GLY A 137 18.67 -21.06 1.66
N ALA A 138 19.96 -20.87 1.97
CA ALA A 138 21.01 -20.80 0.96
C ALA A 138 22.25 -21.53 1.50
N GLY A 139 22.70 -22.57 0.78
CA GLY A 139 23.93 -23.29 1.07
C GLY A 139 25.18 -22.38 0.94
N PRO A 140 26.35 -22.85 1.41
CA PRO A 140 27.54 -22.02 1.49
C PRO A 140 28.10 -21.76 0.08
N GLY A 141 27.98 -20.51 -0.38
CA GLY A 141 28.54 -20.09 -1.66
C GLY A 141 27.94 -18.82 -2.24
N ALA A 142 27.83 -17.73 -1.46
CA ALA A 142 27.45 -16.42 -1.99
C ALA A 142 28.69 -15.50 -2.04
N VAL A 143 29.17 -15.25 -3.25
CA VAL A 143 30.16 -14.22 -3.54
C VAL A 143 29.59 -12.85 -3.18
N ALA A 144 30.38 -12.03 -2.46
CA ALA A 144 30.01 -10.69 -2.07
C ALA A 144 29.72 -9.81 -3.31
N ALA A 145 28.52 -9.23 -3.37
CA ALA A 145 28.15 -8.29 -4.42
C ALA A 145 29.00 -7.00 -4.34
N PRO A 146 29.34 -6.38 -5.48
CA PRO A 146 30.16 -5.16 -5.50
C PRO A 146 29.41 -3.99 -4.86
N GLN A 147 30.14 -3.21 -4.06
CA GLN A 147 29.67 -1.99 -3.41
C GLN A 147 29.48 -0.90 -4.47
N VAL A 148 28.23 -0.52 -4.78
CA VAL A 148 27.91 0.61 -5.67
C VAL A 148 27.58 1.83 -4.81
N SER A 149 28.18 2.98 -5.15
CA SER A 149 28.04 4.26 -4.42
C SER A 149 26.58 4.68 -4.16
N PRO A 150 26.27 5.42 -3.07
CA PRO A 150 24.92 5.53 -2.51
C PRO A 150 24.05 6.66 -3.07
N ALA A 151 24.36 7.23 -4.23
CA ALA A 151 23.50 8.22 -4.89
C ALA A 151 23.11 7.70 -6.27
N GLY A 152 21.85 7.29 -6.44
CA GLY A 152 21.32 6.88 -7.74
C GLY A 152 21.58 7.98 -8.76
N GLY A 153 22.45 7.71 -9.75
CA GLY A 153 22.85 8.71 -10.74
C GLY A 153 21.67 9.25 -11.56
N PRO A 154 21.89 10.31 -12.37
CA PRO A 154 20.83 10.99 -13.12
C PRO A 154 19.99 10.07 -14.01
N ALA A 155 20.57 8.98 -14.53
CA ALA A 155 19.85 7.97 -15.31
C ALA A 155 18.85 7.15 -14.47
N VAL A 156 19.19 6.81 -13.23
CA VAL A 156 18.28 6.10 -12.30
C VAL A 156 17.12 7.02 -11.90
N GLY A 157 17.42 8.30 -11.65
CA GLY A 157 16.39 9.32 -11.38
C GLY A 157 15.43 9.52 -12.55
N ALA A 158 15.93 9.55 -13.79
CA ALA A 158 15.10 9.65 -14.99
C ALA A 158 14.19 8.43 -15.17
N ALA A 159 14.74 7.22 -14.98
CA ALA A 159 13.95 5.98 -15.07
C ALA A 159 12.84 5.93 -14.00
N LEU A 160 13.15 6.33 -12.75
CA LEU A 160 12.15 6.46 -11.68
C LEU A 160 11.04 7.45 -12.07
N GLY A 161 11.41 8.60 -12.62
CA GLY A 161 10.46 9.62 -13.09
C GLY A 161 9.47 9.06 -14.11
N VAL A 162 9.95 8.37 -15.15
CA VAL A 162 9.11 7.77 -16.19
C VAL A 162 8.12 6.76 -15.59
N ARG A 163 8.56 5.92 -14.65
CA ARG A 163 7.66 4.93 -14.03
C ARG A 163 6.61 5.56 -13.14
N LEU A 164 6.96 6.61 -12.39
CA LEU A 164 6.01 7.39 -11.59
C LEU A 164 5.01 8.16 -12.48
N ASP A 165 5.45 8.65 -13.65
CA ASP A 165 4.56 9.30 -14.62
C ASP A 165 3.58 8.30 -15.25
N GLY A 166 4.05 7.09 -15.59
CA GLY A 166 3.18 6.00 -16.03
C GLY A 166 2.13 5.64 -14.97
N LEU A 167 2.54 5.53 -13.70
CA LEU A 167 1.61 5.26 -12.60
C LEU A 167 0.61 6.41 -12.40
N ALA A 168 1.06 7.65 -12.50
CA ALA A 168 0.20 8.82 -12.42
C ALA A 168 -0.83 8.85 -13.56
N ALA A 169 -0.45 8.46 -14.78
CA ALA A 169 -1.36 8.37 -15.92
C ALA A 169 -2.45 7.31 -15.72
N LEU A 170 -2.12 6.14 -15.15
CA LEU A 170 -3.11 5.11 -14.81
C LEU A 170 -4.13 5.64 -13.79
N VAL A 171 -3.66 6.25 -12.70
CA VAL A 171 -4.50 6.83 -11.65
C VAL A 171 -5.37 7.99 -12.16
N ALA A 172 -4.90 8.73 -13.16
CA ALA A 172 -5.63 9.84 -13.80
C ALA A 172 -6.65 9.39 -14.86
N GLY A 173 -7.02 8.10 -14.89
CA GLY A 173 -8.03 7.55 -15.81
C GLY A 173 -7.46 6.90 -17.07
N GLY A 174 -6.16 6.61 -17.11
CA GLY A 174 -5.50 5.89 -18.20
C GLY A 174 -5.84 4.40 -18.30
N THR A 175 -6.80 3.91 -17.51
CA THR A 175 -7.25 2.51 -17.50
C THR A 175 -8.73 2.43 -17.12
N SER A 176 -9.38 1.38 -17.58
CA SER A 176 -10.75 0.95 -17.26
C SER A 176 -10.78 -0.30 -16.38
N ALA A 177 -9.61 -0.77 -15.91
CA ALA A 177 -9.50 -1.92 -15.05
C ALA A 177 -10.31 -1.78 -13.75
N PRO A 178 -10.73 -2.90 -13.12
CA PRO A 178 -11.38 -2.87 -11.82
C PRO A 178 -10.56 -2.08 -10.78
N PRO A 179 -11.20 -1.27 -9.92
CA PRO A 179 -10.50 -0.49 -8.89
C PRO A 179 -9.52 -1.26 -8.02
N VAL A 180 -9.88 -2.49 -7.61
CA VAL A 180 -9.02 -3.37 -6.80
C VAL A 180 -7.74 -3.73 -7.55
N LEU A 181 -7.83 -3.95 -8.86
CA LEU A 181 -6.68 -4.26 -9.71
C LEU A 181 -5.76 -3.04 -9.86
N LEU A 182 -6.32 -1.86 -10.10
CA LEU A 182 -5.55 -0.62 -10.15
C LEU A 182 -4.84 -0.34 -8.82
N ALA A 183 -5.53 -0.52 -7.69
CA ALA A 183 -4.94 -0.34 -6.36
C ALA A 183 -3.80 -1.33 -6.09
N ALA A 184 -3.96 -2.60 -6.50
CA ALA A 184 -2.91 -3.61 -6.41
C ALA A 184 -1.68 -3.22 -7.24
N VAL A 185 -1.86 -2.72 -8.47
CA VAL A 185 -0.76 -2.25 -9.32
C VAL A 185 -0.07 -1.04 -8.71
N VAL A 186 -0.81 -0.02 -8.26
CA VAL A 186 -0.26 1.16 -7.57
C VAL A 186 0.61 0.75 -6.39
N HIS A 187 0.12 -0.19 -5.57
CA HIS A 187 0.81 -0.66 -4.40
C HIS A 187 2.10 -1.42 -4.75
N GLY A 188 1.99 -2.43 -5.62
CA GLY A 188 3.15 -3.24 -6.04
C GLY A 188 4.22 -2.39 -6.70
N GLU A 189 3.81 -1.42 -7.52
CA GLU A 189 4.72 -0.50 -8.20
C GLU A 189 5.50 0.39 -7.23
N LEU A 190 4.83 0.97 -6.24
CA LEU A 190 5.49 1.80 -5.24
C LEU A 190 6.41 0.99 -4.32
N LEU A 191 6.07 -0.27 -4.03
CA LEU A 191 6.96 -1.18 -3.30
C LEU A 191 8.19 -1.58 -4.12
N ALA A 192 8.05 -1.78 -5.43
CA ALA A 192 9.16 -2.12 -6.31
C ALA A 192 10.08 -0.92 -6.57
N LEU A 193 9.50 0.26 -6.77
CA LEU A 193 10.23 1.50 -7.04
C LEU A 193 10.93 2.08 -5.82
N ARG A 194 10.30 1.96 -4.64
CA ARG A 194 10.71 2.61 -3.38
C ARG A 194 11.14 4.06 -3.60
N PRO A 195 10.22 4.92 -4.11
CA PRO A 195 10.58 6.24 -4.57
C PRO A 195 11.03 7.18 -3.46
N PHE A 196 10.87 6.84 -2.18
CA PHE A 196 11.24 7.71 -1.07
C PHE A 196 12.06 6.97 0.00
N ALA A 197 12.86 7.70 0.77
CA ALA A 197 13.57 7.16 1.93
C ALA A 197 12.61 6.79 3.09
N GLY A 198 13.09 6.00 4.05
CA GLY A 198 12.33 5.68 5.26
C GLY A 198 11.13 4.73 5.01
N PRO A 199 9.98 4.92 5.68
CA PRO A 199 8.85 3.97 5.66
C PRO A 199 8.04 4.03 4.34
N SER A 200 8.70 3.78 3.22
CA SER A 200 8.15 3.78 1.86
C SER A 200 6.96 2.81 1.71
N GLY A 201 6.92 1.72 2.47
CA GLY A 201 5.79 0.79 2.45
C GLY A 201 4.50 1.40 3.00
N VAL A 202 4.58 2.33 3.97
CA VAL A 202 3.41 3.09 4.47
C VAL A 202 2.83 3.96 3.36
N VAL A 203 3.69 4.63 2.60
CA VAL A 203 3.29 5.45 1.44
C VAL A 203 2.63 4.58 0.36
N ALA A 204 3.18 3.41 0.07
CA ALA A 204 2.64 2.49 -0.92
C ALA A 204 1.23 1.97 -0.53
N ARG A 205 1.04 1.54 0.72
CA ARG A 205 -0.28 1.12 1.25
C ARG A 205 -1.28 2.27 1.26
N ALA A 206 -0.83 3.47 1.63
CA ALA A 206 -1.66 4.68 1.61
C ALA A 206 -2.14 5.05 0.19
N ALA A 207 -1.27 5.00 -0.81
CA ALA A 207 -1.61 5.26 -2.21
C ALA A 207 -2.60 4.21 -2.77
N ALA A 208 -2.43 2.94 -2.39
CA ALA A 208 -3.37 1.87 -2.71
C ALA A 208 -4.77 2.17 -2.14
N ARG A 209 -4.85 2.55 -0.86
CA ARG A 209 -6.10 2.96 -0.22
C ARG A 209 -6.72 4.18 -0.90
N LEU A 210 -5.94 5.23 -1.19
CA LEU A 210 -6.44 6.39 -1.93
C LEU A 210 -7.04 6.02 -3.28
N THR A 211 -6.47 5.01 -3.95
CA THR A 211 -7.01 4.50 -5.21
C THR A 211 -8.37 3.87 -5.01
N LEU A 212 -8.59 3.08 -3.95
CA LEU A 212 -9.90 2.53 -3.60
C LEU A 212 -10.91 3.62 -3.19
N LEU A 213 -10.46 4.65 -2.47
CA LEU A 213 -11.29 5.80 -2.08
C LEU A 213 -11.73 6.60 -3.33
N SER A 214 -10.79 7.02 -4.16
CA SER A 214 -11.05 7.95 -5.29
C SER A 214 -11.83 7.31 -6.43
N THR A 215 -11.80 5.99 -6.55
CA THR A 215 -12.57 5.23 -7.56
C THR A 215 -13.98 4.87 -7.08
N GLY A 216 -14.32 5.18 -5.82
CA GLY A 216 -15.61 4.88 -5.23
C GLY A 216 -15.79 3.41 -4.83
N PHE A 217 -14.74 2.59 -4.87
CA PHE A 217 -14.78 1.21 -4.37
C PHE A 217 -14.95 1.18 -2.85
N ASP A 218 -14.23 2.06 -2.15
CA ASP A 218 -14.33 2.24 -0.71
C ASP A 218 -14.35 3.74 -0.35
N PRO A 219 -15.45 4.45 -0.65
CA PRO A 219 -15.51 5.91 -0.56
C PRO A 219 -15.39 6.44 0.88
N ARG A 220 -15.47 5.56 1.88
CA ARG A 220 -15.38 5.89 3.30
C ARG A 220 -14.10 5.36 3.96
N GLY A 221 -13.24 4.66 3.22
CA GLY A 221 -12.00 4.08 3.73
C GLY A 221 -12.20 3.01 4.80
N LEU A 222 -13.27 2.23 4.68
CA LEU A 222 -13.73 1.21 5.64
C LEU A 222 -13.11 -0.17 5.40
N VAL A 223 -12.61 -0.48 4.21
CA VAL A 223 -11.99 -1.77 3.92
C VAL A 223 -10.60 -1.80 4.53
N ALA A 224 -10.41 -2.67 5.51
CA ALA A 224 -9.24 -2.66 6.37
C ALA A 224 -8.03 -3.42 5.78
N VAL A 225 -7.62 -3.04 4.57
CA VAL A 225 -6.65 -3.80 3.74
C VAL A 225 -5.29 -3.99 4.43
N ASP A 226 -4.78 -3.00 5.16
CA ASP A 226 -3.53 -3.12 5.92
C ASP A 226 -3.57 -4.26 6.95
N LEU A 227 -4.73 -4.52 7.58
CA LEU A 227 -4.88 -5.68 8.47
C LEU A 227 -4.79 -6.99 7.68
N GLY A 228 -5.42 -7.07 6.51
CA GLY A 228 -5.31 -8.22 5.62
C GLY A 228 -3.87 -8.49 5.17
N HIS A 229 -3.11 -7.44 4.82
CA HIS A 229 -1.68 -7.58 4.52
C HIS A 229 -0.87 -8.05 5.73
N ARG A 230 -1.18 -7.53 6.92
CA ARG A 230 -0.47 -7.89 8.17
C ARG A 230 -0.72 -9.33 8.57
N GLU A 231 -1.97 -9.78 8.47
CA GLU A 231 -2.41 -11.15 8.77
C GLU A 231 -1.76 -12.16 7.84
N ARG A 232 -1.52 -11.77 6.58
CA ARG A 232 -0.86 -12.60 5.58
C ARG A 232 0.66 -12.40 5.51
N GLN A 233 1.30 -12.05 6.62
CA GLN A 233 2.76 -12.13 6.72
C GLN A 233 3.19 -13.60 6.92
N PRO A 234 4.27 -14.08 6.29
CA PRO A 234 5.24 -13.35 5.44
C PRO A 234 4.88 -13.28 3.94
N GLU A 235 3.72 -13.80 3.53
CA GLU A 235 3.29 -13.84 2.12
C GLU A 235 3.25 -12.46 1.45
N TYR A 236 2.85 -11.40 2.17
CA TYR A 236 2.90 -10.02 1.66
C TYR A 236 4.29 -9.63 1.13
N VAL A 237 5.35 -9.98 1.86
CA VAL A 237 6.73 -9.65 1.45
C VAL A 237 7.14 -10.51 0.25
N GLY A 238 6.84 -11.81 0.30
CA GLY A 238 7.19 -12.74 -0.77
C GLY A 238 6.51 -12.40 -2.10
N SER A 239 5.21 -12.10 -2.06
CA SER A 239 4.43 -11.74 -3.26
C SER A 239 4.81 -10.35 -3.80
N ALA A 240 5.11 -9.37 -2.94
CA ALA A 240 5.63 -8.07 -3.37
C ALA A 240 7.03 -8.20 -4.03
N GLY A 241 7.89 -9.07 -3.50
CA GLY A 241 9.16 -9.42 -4.13
C GLY A 241 8.98 -10.09 -5.50
N ALA A 242 7.99 -10.98 -5.61
CA ALA A 242 7.63 -11.61 -6.88
C ALA A 242 7.09 -10.60 -7.90
N PHE A 243 6.25 -9.64 -7.48
CA PHE A 243 5.76 -8.55 -8.34
C PHE A 243 6.90 -7.79 -9.01
N ALA A 244 7.95 -7.46 -8.24
CA ALA A 244 9.11 -6.71 -8.72
C ALA A 244 9.88 -7.41 -9.85
N THR A 245 9.68 -8.73 -10.06
CA THR A 245 10.28 -9.46 -11.19
C THR A 245 9.62 -9.15 -12.54
N GLY A 246 8.38 -8.62 -12.54
CA GLY A 246 7.59 -8.37 -13.75
C GLY A 246 7.15 -9.62 -14.51
N THR A 247 7.42 -10.83 -13.97
CA THR A 247 7.00 -12.09 -14.59
C THR A 247 5.49 -12.31 -14.46
N PRO A 248 4.83 -13.01 -15.40
CA PRO A 248 3.40 -13.33 -15.29
C PRO A 248 3.02 -14.01 -13.97
N ASP A 249 3.85 -14.94 -13.50
CA ASP A 249 3.62 -15.64 -12.23
C ASP A 249 3.83 -14.73 -11.02
N GLY A 250 4.83 -13.84 -11.06
CA GLY A 250 5.05 -12.86 -10.00
C GLY A 250 3.92 -11.84 -9.89
N LEU A 251 3.43 -11.35 -11.04
CA LEU A 251 2.25 -10.49 -11.12
C LEU A 251 1.01 -11.21 -10.59
N ARG A 252 0.75 -12.45 -11.05
CA ARG A 252 -0.38 -13.26 -10.56
C ARG A 252 -0.32 -13.47 -9.05
N SER A 253 0.84 -13.85 -8.52
CA SER A 253 1.07 -14.07 -7.09
C SER A 253 0.71 -12.83 -6.27
N TRP A 254 1.18 -11.66 -6.67
CA TRP A 254 0.85 -10.39 -6.03
C TRP A 254 -0.63 -10.03 -6.12
N LEU A 255 -1.25 -10.17 -7.29
CA LEU A 255 -2.66 -9.85 -7.48
C LEU A 255 -3.56 -10.75 -6.62
N ARG A 256 -3.24 -12.05 -6.56
CA ARG A 256 -3.91 -13.00 -5.66
C ARG A 256 -3.68 -12.66 -4.19
N HIS A 257 -2.47 -12.22 -3.83
CA HIS A 257 -2.18 -11.75 -2.48
C HIS A 257 -3.05 -10.54 -2.10
N TYR A 258 -3.06 -9.52 -2.95
CA TYR A 258 -3.75 -8.26 -2.72
C TYR A 258 -5.26 -8.46 -2.59
N VAL A 259 -5.87 -9.24 -3.48
CA VAL A 259 -7.30 -9.54 -3.46
C VAL A 259 -7.69 -10.26 -2.17
N ALA A 260 -6.96 -11.29 -1.74
CA ALA A 260 -7.29 -11.95 -0.47
C ALA A 260 -7.00 -11.07 0.76
N ALA A 261 -6.08 -10.11 0.68
CA ALA A 261 -5.94 -9.09 1.73
C ALA A 261 -7.14 -8.13 1.78
N VAL A 262 -7.76 -7.81 0.63
CA VAL A 262 -9.01 -7.05 0.58
C VAL A 262 -10.17 -7.83 1.19
N GLU A 263 -10.28 -9.14 0.88
CA GLU A 263 -11.30 -10.03 1.47
C GLU A 263 -11.18 -10.09 2.99
N LEU A 264 -9.97 -10.34 3.51
CA LEU A 264 -9.71 -10.30 4.95
C LEU A 264 -10.01 -8.91 5.54
N GLY A 265 -9.68 -7.84 4.82
CA GLY A 265 -10.04 -6.47 5.22
C GLY A 265 -11.55 -6.25 5.36
N ALA A 266 -12.36 -6.87 4.51
CA ALA A 266 -13.83 -6.84 4.61
C ALA A 266 -14.35 -7.65 5.80
N ASP A 267 -13.71 -8.79 6.11
CA ASP A 267 -14.00 -9.56 7.33
C ASP A 267 -13.65 -8.77 8.60
N ARG A 268 -12.49 -8.11 8.63
CA ARG A 268 -12.10 -7.25 9.76
C ARG A 268 -13.04 -6.06 9.92
N LEU A 269 -13.54 -5.46 8.84
CA LEU A 269 -14.57 -4.43 8.91
C LEU A 269 -15.84 -4.94 9.61
N THR A 270 -16.29 -6.16 9.28
CA THR A 270 -17.47 -6.76 9.90
C THR A 270 -17.27 -6.95 11.40
N GLN A 271 -16.11 -7.47 11.81
CA GLN A 271 -15.75 -7.64 13.23
C GLN A 271 -15.71 -6.30 13.98
N ILE A 272 -15.07 -5.28 13.42
CA ILE A 272 -15.04 -3.93 14.01
C ILE A 272 -16.46 -3.37 14.17
N CYS A 273 -17.34 -3.64 13.20
CA CYS A 273 -18.73 -3.21 13.30
C CYS A 273 -19.53 -3.95 14.37
N ASP A 274 -19.16 -5.17 14.74
CA ASP A 274 -19.81 -5.94 15.80
C ASP A 274 -19.32 -5.53 17.20
N GLU A 275 -18.08 -5.01 17.28
CA GLU A 275 -17.47 -4.49 18.50
C GLU A 275 -17.98 -3.08 18.90
N ILE A 276 -18.56 -2.32 17.97
CA ILE A 276 -19.01 -0.93 18.14
C ILE A 276 -20.54 -0.82 18.26
#